data_AF-A0A6V8L7D9-F1
#
_entry.id   AF-A0A6V8L7D9-F1
#
_cell.length_a   1.000
_cell.length_b   1.000
_cell.length_c   1.000
_cell.angle_alpha   90.00
_cell.angle_beta   90.00
_cell.angle_gamma   90.00
#
_symmetry.space_group_name_H-M   'P 1'
#
loop_
_entity.id
_entity.type
_entity.pdbx_description
1 polymer ?
#
loop_
_entity_poly.entity_id
_entity_poly.type
_entity_poly.pdbx_seq_one_letter_code
_entity_poly.pdbx_strand_id
1 'polypeptide(L)'
;MKLGRWLADHWVMAAGVLVLGYLFLPIAVVVGLSFNKPSSRLSYDFNEFTLDNWTNPCGPGDMCDAVVRSVQIGFIATIVATVLGTLMAFALVRHRFRGRSATNLLIFLPMATPEVVMGSSLLALFVAGAYRWAWARSSSPT
;
A
#
# COMPACT_ATOMS: atom_id res chain seq x y z
N MET A 1 -11.81 43.80 -22.26
CA MET A 1 -12.63 42.73 -21.65
C MET A 1 -12.31 41.30 -22.13
N LYS A 2 -11.35 41.06 -23.03
CA LYS A 2 -11.01 39.70 -23.52
C LYS A 2 -10.01 38.95 -22.62
N LEU A 3 -9.08 39.66 -21.98
CA LEU A 3 -8.03 39.06 -21.14
C LEU A 3 -8.55 38.47 -19.83
N GLY A 4 -9.55 39.10 -19.19
CA GLY A 4 -10.13 38.63 -17.93
C GLY A 4 -10.93 37.33 -18.05
N ARG A 5 -11.59 37.10 -19.20
CA ARG A 5 -12.29 35.83 -19.49
C ARG A 5 -11.31 34.71 -19.80
N TRP A 6 -10.25 35.00 -20.56
CA TRP A 6 -9.18 34.03 -20.81
C TRP A 6 -8.45 33.61 -19.52
N LEU A 7 -8.17 34.55 -18.61
CA LEU A 7 -7.62 34.22 -17.29
C LEU A 7 -8.60 33.41 -16.45
N ALA A 8 -9.89 33.73 -16.44
CA ALA A 8 -10.90 32.95 -15.71
C ALA A 8 -11.05 31.52 -16.25
N ASP A 9 -10.95 31.34 -17.58
CA ASP A 9 -11.04 30.04 -18.24
C ASP A 9 -9.78 29.18 -18.01
N HIS A 10 -8.59 29.78 -17.90
CA HIS A 10 -7.33 29.06 -17.67
C HIS A 10 -6.91 28.97 -16.19
N TRP A 11 -7.57 29.73 -15.30
CA TRP A 11 -7.28 29.72 -13.86
C TRP A 11 -7.50 28.33 -13.25
N VAL A 12 -8.58 27.64 -13.63
CA VAL A 12 -8.87 26.28 -13.13
C VAL A 12 -7.80 25.30 -13.58
N MET A 13 -7.32 25.42 -14.83
CA MET A 13 -6.23 24.59 -15.35
C MET A 13 -4.90 24.91 -14.66
N ALA A 14 -4.59 26.19 -14.46
CA ALA A 14 -3.39 26.62 -13.74
C ALA A 14 -3.40 26.16 -12.28
N ALA A 15 -4.54 26.28 -11.59
CA ALA A 15 -4.72 25.77 -10.24
C ALA A 15 -4.61 24.24 -10.19
N GLY A 16 -5.20 23.53 -11.16
CA GLY A 16 -5.07 22.08 -11.29
C GLY A 16 -3.63 21.63 -11.47
N VAL A 17 -2.86 22.31 -12.34
CA VAL A 17 -1.44 22.04 -12.55
C VAL A 17 -0.62 22.33 -11.29
N LEU A 18 -0.92 23.41 -10.57
CA LEU A 18 -0.25 23.74 -9.30
C LEU A 18 -0.53 22.69 -8.22
N VAL A 19 -1.78 22.25 -8.08
CA VAL A 19 -2.16 21.19 -7.13
C VAL A 19 -1.48 19.88 -7.50
N LEU A 20 -1.48 19.50 -8.77
CA LEU A 20 -0.76 18.32 -9.23
C LEU A 20 0.73 18.45 -8.93
N GLY A 21 1.36 19.58 -9.28
CA GLY A 21 2.77 19.83 -9.00
C GLY A 21 3.10 19.72 -7.50
N TYR A 22 2.24 20.24 -6.63
CA TYR A 22 2.38 20.11 -5.18
C TYR A 22 2.27 18.65 -4.72
N LEU A 23 1.34 17.86 -5.27
CA LEU A 23 1.21 16.43 -4.98
C LEU A 23 2.42 15.61 -5.47
N PHE A 24 3.06 16.03 -6.56
CA PHE A 24 4.29 15.41 -7.06
C PHE A 24 5.55 15.83 -6.31
N LEU A 25 5.52 16.95 -5.57
CA LEU A 25 6.67 17.46 -4.81
C LEU A 25 7.32 16.39 -3.89
N PRO A 26 6.59 15.66 -3.02
CA PRO A 26 7.22 14.63 -2.18
C PRO A 26 7.82 13.49 -3.00
N ILE A 27 7.19 13.12 -4.12
CA ILE A 27 7.73 12.09 -5.03
C ILE A 27 9.04 12.59 -5.64
N ALA A 28 9.10 13.85 -6.07
CA ALA A 28 10.31 14.46 -6.61
C ALA A 28 11.43 14.52 -5.58
N VAL A 29 11.12 14.80 -4.30
CA VAL A 29 12.09 14.75 -3.20
C VAL A 29 12.64 13.34 -3.00
N VAL A 30 11.78 12.32 -2.99
CA VAL A 30 12.20 10.90 -2.87
C VAL A 30 13.08 10.49 -4.05
N VAL A 31 12.73 10.91 -5.28
CA VAL A 31 13.55 10.67 -6.47
C VAL A 31 14.90 11.37 -6.35
N GLY A 32 14.95 12.62 -5.89
CA GLY A 32 16.20 13.34 -5.64
C GLY A 32 17.08 12.64 -4.60
N LEU A 33 16.49 12.17 -3.50
CA LEU A 33 17.17 11.39 -2.47
C LEU A 33 17.61 10.00 -2.95
N SER A 34 16.96 9.42 -3.98
CA SER A 34 17.40 8.15 -4.57
C SER A 34 18.79 8.23 -5.20
N PHE A 35 19.20 9.44 -5.64
CA PHE A 35 20.55 9.72 -6.14
C PHE A 35 21.50 10.22 -5.05
N ASN A 36 21.12 10.21 -3.78
CA ASN A 36 21.96 10.65 -2.67
C ASN A 36 22.75 9.46 -2.09
N LYS A 37 23.97 9.73 -1.61
CA LYS A 37 24.76 8.81 -0.78
C LYS A 37 24.66 9.22 0.70
N PRO A 38 23.67 8.71 1.45
CA PRO A 38 23.49 9.10 2.84
C PRO A 38 24.60 8.54 3.73
N SER A 39 25.09 9.35 4.67
CA SER A 39 26.05 8.92 5.70
C SER A 39 25.43 7.99 6.75
N SER A 40 24.09 8.01 6.87
CA SER A 40 23.28 7.14 7.73
C SER A 40 21.91 6.88 7.09
N ARG A 41 21.35 5.68 7.28
CA ARG A 41 20.04 5.27 6.71
C ARG A 41 18.85 6.14 7.13
N LEU A 42 19.02 6.99 8.15
CA LEU A 42 18.00 7.87 8.71
C LEU A 42 18.27 9.36 8.50
N SER A 43 19.37 9.74 7.83
CA SER A 43 19.67 11.14 7.52
C SER A 43 18.94 11.58 6.24
N TYR A 44 18.23 12.70 6.33
CA TYR A 44 17.57 13.37 5.20
C TYR A 44 18.44 14.45 4.56
N ASP A 45 19.76 14.42 4.79
CA ASP A 45 20.70 15.38 4.22
C ASP A 45 21.19 14.90 2.84
N PHE A 46 21.17 15.82 1.87
CA PHE A 46 21.77 15.58 0.55
C PHE A 46 23.28 15.83 0.65
N ASN A 47 24.05 14.74 0.71
CA ASN A 47 25.51 14.81 0.87
C ASN A 47 26.21 14.81 -0.49
N GLU A 48 26.02 13.75 -1.27
CA GLU A 48 26.74 13.51 -2.51
C GLU A 48 25.82 12.85 -3.55
N PHE A 49 25.94 13.27 -4.81
CA PHE A 49 25.25 12.62 -5.93
C PHE A 49 25.94 11.31 -6.30
N THR A 50 25.20 10.20 -6.27
CA THR A 50 25.67 8.86 -6.66
C THR A 50 24.65 8.13 -7.52
N LEU A 51 25.15 7.28 -8.42
CA LEU A 51 24.38 6.31 -9.20
C LEU A 51 24.53 4.88 -8.66
N ASP A 52 25.29 4.69 -7.57
CA ASP A 52 25.59 3.37 -7.00
C ASP A 52 24.32 2.61 -6.58
N ASN A 53 23.30 3.33 -6.10
CA ASN A 53 22.01 2.77 -5.71
C ASN A 53 21.27 2.12 -6.90
N TRP A 54 21.53 2.59 -8.13
CA TRP A 54 20.92 2.09 -9.36
C TRP A 54 21.77 1.00 -10.03
N THR A 55 23.08 0.98 -9.80
CA THR A 55 23.98 -0.04 -10.36
C THR A 55 23.97 -1.32 -9.53
N ASN A 56 23.76 -1.23 -8.22
CA ASN A 56 23.58 -2.39 -7.35
C ASN A 56 22.28 -2.29 -6.51
N PRO A 57 21.10 -2.38 -7.15
CA PRO A 57 19.82 -2.30 -6.46
C PRO A 57 19.57 -3.49 -5.51
N CYS A 58 20.27 -4.61 -5.71
CA CYS A 58 20.28 -5.75 -4.79
C CYS A 58 21.38 -5.64 -3.70
N GLY A 59 22.13 -4.53 -3.66
CA GLY A 59 23.26 -4.34 -2.74
C GLY A 59 22.85 -4.31 -1.25
N PRO A 60 21.73 -3.67 -0.86
CA PRO A 60 21.18 -3.81 0.47
C PRO A 60 20.60 -5.22 0.66
N GLY A 61 21.02 -5.90 1.74
CA GLY A 61 20.61 -7.28 2.05
C GLY A 61 19.10 -7.53 1.86
N ASP A 62 18.81 -8.57 1.09
CA ASP A 62 17.48 -9.10 0.74
C ASP A 62 16.54 -8.12 -0.01
N MET A 63 17.01 -6.99 -0.54
CA MET A 63 16.13 -6.02 -1.24
C MET A 63 15.40 -6.67 -2.44
N CYS A 64 16.14 -7.42 -3.26
CA CYS A 64 15.57 -8.08 -4.43
C CYS A 64 14.64 -9.24 -4.05
N ASP A 65 14.97 -9.99 -3.00
CA ASP A 65 14.10 -11.04 -2.47
C ASP A 65 12.81 -10.44 -1.87
N ALA A 66 12.89 -9.32 -1.16
CA ALA A 66 11.74 -8.61 -0.61
C ALA A 66 10.78 -8.13 -1.71
N VAL A 67 11.30 -7.61 -2.83
CA VAL A 67 10.49 -7.20 -3.98
C VAL A 67 9.77 -8.41 -4.58
N VAL A 68 10.48 -9.51 -4.83
CA VAL A 68 9.87 -10.73 -5.38
C VAL A 68 8.80 -11.29 -4.46
N ARG A 69 9.06 -11.33 -3.14
CA ARG A 69 8.08 -11.76 -2.14
C ARG A 69 6.84 -10.88 -2.14
N SER A 70 7.01 -9.56 -2.22
CA SER A 70 5.90 -8.60 -2.26
C SER A 70 5.02 -8.79 -3.49
N VAL A 71 5.64 -8.98 -4.67
CA VAL A 71 4.92 -9.25 -5.92
C VAL A 71 4.17 -10.57 -5.85
N GLN A 72 4.82 -11.63 -5.37
CA GLN A 72 4.20 -12.95 -5.25
C GLN A 72 2.97 -12.93 -4.32
N ILE A 73 3.11 -12.33 -3.14
CA ILE A 73 2.02 -12.23 -2.16
C ILE A 73 0.90 -11.34 -2.71
N GLY A 74 1.25 -10.17 -3.28
CA GLY A 74 0.28 -9.24 -3.84
C GLY A 74 -0.51 -9.84 -5.00
N PHE A 75 0.14 -10.61 -5.86
CA PHE A 75 -0.51 -11.27 -7.00
C PHE A 75 -1.52 -12.34 -6.53
N ILE A 76 -1.12 -13.21 -5.61
CA ILE A 76 -2.00 -14.24 -5.05
C ILE A 76 -3.18 -13.59 -4.32
N ALA A 77 -2.91 -12.57 -3.50
CA ALA A 77 -3.95 -11.84 -2.77
C ALA A 77 -4.95 -11.17 -3.72
N THR A 78 -4.47 -10.56 -4.81
CA THR A 78 -5.33 -9.92 -5.82
C THR A 78 -6.25 -10.93 -6.50
N ILE A 79 -5.72 -12.09 -6.89
CA ILE A 79 -6.54 -13.15 -7.52
C ILE A 79 -7.63 -13.63 -6.56
N VAL A 80 -7.24 -13.99 -5.33
CA VAL A 80 -8.19 -14.49 -4.32
C VAL A 80 -9.24 -13.44 -3.99
N ALA A 81 -8.83 -12.19 -3.76
CA ALA A 81 -9.75 -11.09 -3.48
C ALA A 81 -10.70 -10.82 -4.65
N THR A 82 -10.22 -10.88 -5.88
CA THR A 82 -11.05 -10.66 -7.08
C THR A 82 -12.07 -11.77 -7.25
N VAL A 83 -11.68 -13.04 -7.10
CA VAL A 83 -12.60 -14.18 -7.21
C VAL A 83 -13.66 -14.11 -6.11
N LEU A 84 -13.26 -13.94 -4.85
CA LEU A 84 -14.19 -13.84 -3.72
C LEU A 84 -15.10 -12.62 -3.83
N GLY A 85 -14.54 -11.45 -4.17
CA GLY A 85 -15.29 -10.22 -4.37
C GLY A 85 -16.31 -10.32 -5.49
N THR A 86 -15.95 -10.95 -6.61
CA THR A 86 -16.86 -11.17 -7.75
C THR A 86 -17.99 -12.12 -7.36
N LEU A 87 -17.69 -13.22 -6.65
CA LEU A 87 -18.70 -14.15 -6.16
C LEU A 87 -19.67 -13.47 -5.16
N MET A 88 -19.13 -12.67 -4.23
CA MET A 88 -19.94 -11.91 -3.27
C MET A 88 -20.83 -10.87 -3.97
N ALA A 89 -20.28 -10.12 -4.93
CA ALA A 89 -21.03 -9.15 -5.72
C ALA A 89 -22.16 -9.83 -6.51
N PHE A 90 -21.89 -10.96 -7.16
CA PHE A 90 -22.89 -11.72 -7.89
C PHE A 90 -24.00 -12.24 -6.98
N ALA A 91 -23.64 -12.79 -5.80
CA ALA A 91 -24.61 -13.23 -4.82
C ALA A 91 -25.52 -12.07 -4.38
N LEU A 92 -24.94 -10.94 -3.96
CA LEU A 92 -25.66 -9.77 -3.45
C LEU A 92 -26.62 -9.13 -4.46
N VAL A 93 -26.30 -9.19 -5.75
CA VAL A 93 -27.13 -8.63 -6.83
C VAL A 93 -28.25 -9.60 -7.21
N ARG A 94 -27.96 -10.90 -7.32
CA ARG A 94 -28.90 -11.87 -7.92
C ARG A 94 -29.79 -12.60 -6.92
N HIS A 95 -29.37 -12.73 -5.66
CA HIS A 95 -30.14 -13.42 -4.63
C HIS A 95 -30.64 -12.46 -3.55
N ARG A 96 -31.94 -12.49 -3.23
CA ARG A 96 -32.51 -11.81 -2.05
C ARG A 96 -32.46 -12.76 -0.84
N PHE A 97 -31.33 -12.79 -0.15
CA PHE A 97 -31.14 -13.60 1.06
C PHE A 97 -31.34 -12.79 2.34
N ARG A 98 -31.80 -13.48 3.40
CA ARG A 98 -32.10 -12.89 4.71
C ARG A 98 -30.86 -12.33 5.44
N GLY A 99 -29.65 -12.74 5.03
CA GLY A 99 -28.36 -12.26 5.54
C GLY A 99 -27.75 -11.06 4.82
N ARG A 100 -28.43 -10.46 3.83
CA ARG A 100 -27.90 -9.37 2.98
C ARG A 100 -27.41 -8.15 3.76
N SER A 101 -28.12 -7.79 4.83
CA SER A 101 -27.75 -6.66 5.70
C SER A 101 -26.43 -6.94 6.44
N ALA A 102 -26.25 -8.17 6.96
CA ALA A 102 -25.03 -8.57 7.64
C ALA A 102 -23.82 -8.62 6.68
N THR A 103 -24.00 -9.13 5.46
CA THR A 103 -22.94 -9.14 4.44
C THR A 103 -22.53 -7.72 4.04
N ASN A 104 -23.50 -6.81 3.83
CA ASN A 104 -23.20 -5.40 3.57
C ASN A 104 -22.44 -4.77 4.74
N LEU A 105 -22.90 -4.99 5.98
CA LEU A 105 -22.22 -4.47 7.16
C LEU A 105 -20.77 -4.96 7.23
N LEU A 106 -20.52 -6.26 6.99
CA LEU A 106 -19.18 -6.85 6.98
C LEU A 106 -18.26 -6.32 5.87
N ILE A 107 -18.82 -5.86 4.74
CA ILE A 107 -18.04 -5.22 3.66
C ILE A 107 -17.69 -3.77 4.03
N PHE A 108 -18.62 -3.05 4.67
CA PHE A 108 -18.39 -1.66 5.08
C PHE A 108 -17.56 -1.52 6.35
N LEU A 109 -17.59 -2.51 7.24
CA LEU A 109 -16.84 -2.49 8.50
C LEU A 109 -15.33 -2.30 8.28
N PRO A 110 -14.62 -3.10 7.45
CA PRO A 110 -13.20 -2.91 7.20
C PRO A 110 -12.90 -1.60 6.46
N MET A 111 -13.84 -1.10 5.63
CA MET A 111 -13.70 0.17 4.93
C MET A 111 -13.78 1.38 5.87
N ALA A 112 -14.53 1.26 6.97
CA ALA A 112 -14.65 2.30 7.99
C ALA A 112 -13.58 2.20 9.09
N THR A 113 -12.99 1.02 9.29
CA THR A 113 -11.93 0.84 10.30
C THR A 113 -10.60 1.44 9.84
N PRO A 114 -9.83 2.05 10.76
CA PRO A 114 -8.50 2.54 10.43
C PRO A 114 -7.58 1.39 10.03
N GLU A 115 -6.87 1.56 8.92
CA GLU A 115 -5.90 0.57 8.40
C GLU A 115 -4.82 0.20 9.41
N VAL A 116 -4.39 1.17 10.24
CA VAL A 116 -3.40 0.98 11.30
C VAL A 116 -3.87 -0.03 12.35
N VAL A 117 -5.16 0.03 12.72
CA VAL A 117 -5.76 -0.89 13.68
C VAL A 117 -5.81 -2.31 13.10
N MET A 118 -6.19 -2.43 11.82
CA MET A 118 -6.16 -3.73 11.13
C MET A 118 -4.74 -4.30 11.06
N GLY A 119 -3.74 -3.48 10.72
CA GLY A 119 -2.33 -3.90 10.66
C GLY A 119 -1.82 -4.41 12.01
N SER A 120 -2.07 -3.66 13.09
CA SER A 120 -1.68 -4.08 14.45
C SER A 120 -2.38 -5.37 14.90
N SER A 121 -3.65 -5.54 14.51
CA SER A 121 -4.45 -6.71 14.86
C SER A 121 -4.02 -7.97 14.10
N LEU A 122 -3.68 -7.84 12.81
CA LEU A 122 -3.11 -8.93 12.02
C LEU A 122 -1.75 -9.37 12.57
N LEU A 123 -0.88 -8.42 12.95
CA LEU A 123 0.39 -8.73 13.59
C LEU A 123 0.17 -9.52 14.88
N ALA A 124 -0.73 -9.04 15.75
CA ALA A 124 -1.08 -9.74 16.98
C ALA A 124 -1.62 -11.15 16.69
N LEU A 125 -2.44 -11.32 15.64
CA LEU A 125 -2.97 -12.61 15.22
C LEU A 125 -1.89 -13.56 14.70
N PHE A 126 -0.92 -13.08 13.92
CA PHE A 126 0.19 -13.91 13.44
C PHE A 126 1.15 -14.31 14.56
N VAL A 127 1.52 -13.38 15.44
CA VAL A 127 2.25 -13.70 16.67
C VAL A 127 1.45 -14.70 17.50
N ALA A 128 0.12 -14.54 17.51
CA ALA A 128 -0.73 -15.41 18.27
C ALA A 128 -0.74 -16.86 17.74
N GLY A 129 -0.96 -17.01 16.43
CA GLY A 129 -0.87 -18.29 15.75
C GLY A 129 0.50 -18.94 15.90
N ALA A 130 1.57 -18.14 15.86
CA ALA A 130 2.94 -18.62 16.02
C ALA A 130 3.18 -19.22 17.41
N TYR A 131 2.73 -18.57 18.51
CA TYR A 131 2.85 -19.16 19.84
C TYR A 131 2.10 -20.48 19.97
N ARG A 132 0.89 -20.56 19.38
CA ARG A 132 0.07 -21.79 19.41
C ARG A 132 0.73 -22.92 18.64
N TRP A 133 1.27 -22.62 17.47
CA TRP A 133 1.94 -23.58 16.62
C TRP A 133 3.27 -24.06 17.22
N ALA A 134 4.02 -23.16 17.87
CA ALA A 134 5.21 -23.51 18.62
C ALA A 134 4.88 -24.40 19.83
N TRP A 135 3.85 -24.04 20.59
CA TRP A 135 3.38 -24.86 21.73
C TRP A 135 2.91 -26.25 21.28
N ALA A 136 2.11 -26.32 20.21
CA ALA A 136 1.63 -27.59 19.64
C ALA A 136 2.77 -28.52 19.19
N ARG A 137 3.85 -27.96 18.64
CA ARG A 137 5.06 -28.73 18.27
C ARG A 137 5.88 -29.15 19.49
N SER A 138 5.87 -28.37 20.57
CA SER A 138 6.54 -28.75 21.83
C SER A 138 5.77 -29.80 22.64
N SER A 139 4.45 -29.92 22.41
CA SER A 139 3.56 -30.88 23.09
C SER A 139 3.34 -32.19 22.33
N SER A 140 3.90 -32.35 21.12
CA SER A 140 3.87 -33.64 20.42
C SER A 140 4.80 -34.63 21.12
N PRO A 141 4.30 -35.74 21.70
CA PRO A 141 5.16 -36.80 22.21
C PRO A 141 5.89 -37.42 21.01
N THR A 142 7.22 -37.54 21.10
CA THR A 142 7.98 -38.47 20.26
C THR A 142 7.46 -39.89 20.43
#